data_AF-V4A1S0-F1
#
_entry.id   AF-V4A1S0-F1
#
_cell.length_a   1.000
_cell.length_b   1.000
_cell.length_c   1.000
_cell.angle_alpha   90.00
_cell.angle_beta   90.00
_cell.angle_gamma   90.00
#
_symmetry.space_group_name_H-M   'P 1'
#
loop_
_entity.id
_entity.type
_entity.pdbx_description
1 polymer ?
#
loop_
_entity_poly.entity_id
_entity_poly.type
_entity_poly.pdbx_seq_one_letter_code
_entity_poly.pdbx_strand_id
1 'polypeptide(L)'
;DNDHDENDEAGSQYGAELEVHENEVLPRPEEERITEAEKNKRLQKQLEELKADLADAKEPEKMTKNDELHQENVRQGRDKYKTLKDIRKGNTKRRVDEFESM
;
A
#
# COMPACT_ATOMS: atom_id res chain seq x y z
N ASP A 1 42.87 24.25 -12.53
CA ASP A 1 42.14 23.43 -13.52
C ASP A 1 42.12 22.00 -13.04
N ASN A 2 41.02 21.62 -12.40
CA ASN A 2 40.75 20.25 -12.00
C ASN A 2 39.29 20.00 -12.33
N ASP A 3 39.03 19.81 -13.63
CA ASP A 3 37.73 19.41 -14.15
C ASP A 3 37.49 17.97 -13.67
N HIS A 4 36.70 17.86 -12.62
CA HIS A 4 36.17 16.59 -12.13
C HIS A 4 35.00 16.24 -13.05
N ASP A 5 35.31 15.51 -14.11
CA ASP A 5 34.35 14.88 -15.00
C ASP A 5 33.54 13.87 -14.16
N GLU A 6 32.38 14.29 -13.65
CA GLU A 6 31.38 13.42 -13.04
C GLU A 6 30.71 12.59 -14.13
N ASN A 7 31.41 11.55 -14.59
CA ASN A 7 30.81 10.49 -15.39
C ASN A 7 30.72 9.20 -14.57
N ASP A 8 29.87 9.22 -13.53
CA ASP A 8 29.44 8.03 -12.80
C ASP A 8 28.14 7.46 -13.42
N GLU A 9 28.14 7.20 -14.73
CA GLU A 9 27.20 6.25 -15.34
C GLU A 9 27.74 4.82 -15.17
N ALA A 10 27.83 4.36 -13.92
CA ALA A 10 27.92 2.93 -13.64
C ALA A 10 26.51 2.33 -13.77
N GLY A 11 26.01 2.22 -15.00
CA GLY A 11 24.82 1.45 -15.31
C GLY A 11 24.96 0.04 -14.72
N SER A 12 24.04 -0.35 -13.83
CA SER A 12 23.98 -1.70 -13.26
C SER A 12 24.10 -2.72 -14.39
N GLN A 13 25.09 -3.61 -14.31
CA GLN A 13 25.44 -4.61 -15.34
C GLN A 13 24.26 -5.57 -15.69
N TYR A 14 23.14 -5.48 -14.97
CA TYR A 14 21.91 -6.26 -15.14
C TYR A 14 20.63 -5.40 -15.19
N GLY A 15 20.75 -4.10 -15.49
CA GLY A 15 19.60 -3.21 -15.67
C GLY A 15 18.96 -3.35 -17.05
N ALA A 16 17.63 -3.28 -17.11
CA ALA A 16 16.88 -3.12 -18.35
C ALA A 16 15.94 -1.92 -18.22
N GLU A 17 15.81 -1.13 -19.28
CA GLU A 17 14.84 -0.04 -19.35
C GLU A 17 13.43 -0.62 -19.55
N LEU A 18 12.45 -0.01 -18.88
CA LEU A 18 11.04 -0.31 -19.11
C LEU A 18 10.55 0.52 -20.29
N GLU A 19 9.68 -0.07 -21.14
CA GLU A 19 9.04 0.67 -22.22
C GLU A 19 8.19 1.81 -21.63
N VAL A 20 8.53 3.04 -22.01
CA VAL A 20 7.83 4.25 -21.57
C VAL A 20 6.83 4.66 -22.64
N HIS A 21 5.54 4.61 -22.32
CA HIS A 21 4.51 5.21 -23.15
C HIS A 21 4.43 6.71 -22.86
N GLU A 22 5.28 7.49 -23.53
CA GLU A 22 5.28 8.95 -23.38
C GLU A 22 3.93 9.54 -23.80
N ASN A 23 3.38 10.42 -22.95
CA ASN A 23 2.09 11.11 -23.12
C ASN A 23 0.82 10.25 -22.96
N GLU A 24 0.93 9.00 -22.50
CA GLU A 24 -0.23 8.19 -22.13
C GLU A 24 -0.53 8.27 -20.63
N VAL A 25 -1.77 8.66 -20.29
CA VAL A 25 -2.28 8.48 -18.92
C VAL A 25 -2.74 7.03 -18.80
N LEU A 26 -1.84 6.17 -18.32
CA LEU A 26 -2.19 4.78 -18.03
C LEU A 26 -3.22 4.73 -16.89
N PRO A 27 -4.32 3.96 -17.05
CA PRO A 27 -5.34 3.85 -16.03
C PRO A 27 -4.77 3.17 -14.78
N ARG A 28 -5.17 3.65 -13.59
CA ARG A 28 -4.84 3.07 -12.28
C ARG A 28 -6.10 2.48 -11.63
N PRO A 29 -6.65 1.37 -12.16
CA PRO A 29 -7.94 0.85 -11.74
C PRO A 29 -7.98 0.50 -10.25
N GLU A 30 -6.84 0.20 -9.64
CA GLU A 30 -6.73 -0.10 -8.22
C GLU A 30 -7.08 1.05 -7.27
N GLU A 31 -7.03 2.31 -7.74
CA GLU A 31 -7.40 3.47 -6.93
C GLU A 31 -8.92 3.64 -6.79
N GLU A 32 -9.70 2.94 -7.61
CA GLU A 32 -11.18 2.93 -7.59
C GLU A 32 -11.76 1.60 -7.08
N ARG A 33 -10.91 0.59 -6.84
CA ARG A 33 -11.34 -0.71 -6.34
C ARG A 33 -11.85 -0.60 -4.90
N ILE A 34 -12.90 -1.38 -4.62
CA ILE A 34 -13.43 -1.60 -3.27
C ILE A 34 -13.21 -3.05 -2.86
N THR A 35 -13.22 -3.30 -1.56
CA THR A 35 -13.08 -4.68 -1.04
C THR A 35 -14.34 -5.49 -1.31
N GLU A 36 -14.20 -6.81 -1.43
CA GLU A 36 -15.37 -7.69 -1.56
C GLU A 36 -16.27 -7.59 -0.31
N ALA A 37 -15.67 -7.41 0.88
CA ALA A 37 -16.42 -7.16 2.11
C ALA A 37 -17.26 -5.88 2.04
N GLU A 38 -16.79 -4.83 1.37
CA GLU A 38 -17.53 -3.58 1.17
C GLU A 38 -18.62 -3.71 0.09
N LYS A 39 -18.36 -4.47 -0.98
CA LYS A 39 -19.31 -4.67 -2.07
C LYS A 39 -20.44 -5.64 -1.70
N ASN A 40 -20.14 -6.66 -0.90
CA ASN A 40 -20.99 -7.81 -0.67
C ASN A 40 -21.56 -7.83 0.75
N LYS A 41 -22.80 -7.36 0.89
CA LYS A 41 -23.51 -7.29 2.19
C LYS A 41 -23.58 -8.64 2.92
N ARG A 42 -23.67 -9.75 2.18
CA ARG A 42 -23.69 -11.09 2.80
C ARG A 42 -22.34 -11.41 3.42
N LEU A 43 -21.25 -11.17 2.69
CA LEU A 43 -19.90 -11.39 3.21
C LEU A 43 -19.63 -10.47 4.41
N GLN A 44 -20.00 -9.20 4.33
CA GLN A 44 -19.87 -8.27 5.44
C GLN A 44 -20.53 -8.82 6.71
N LYS A 45 -21.80 -9.22 6.60
CA LYS A 45 -22.55 -9.78 7.73
C LYS A 45 -21.91 -11.05 8.29
N GLN A 46 -21.45 -11.95 7.43
CA GLN A 46 -20.76 -13.17 7.86
C GLN A 46 -19.46 -12.87 8.62
N LEU A 47 -18.70 -11.86 8.20
CA LEU A 47 -17.48 -11.44 8.90
C LEU A 47 -17.80 -10.80 10.26
N GLU A 48 -18.87 -9.99 10.33
CA GLU A 48 -19.34 -9.39 11.59
C GLU A 48 -19.80 -10.46 12.59
N GLU A 49 -20.59 -11.44 12.13
CA GLU A 49 -21.04 -12.58 12.95
C GLU A 49 -19.86 -13.41 13.46
N LEU A 50 -18.95 -13.83 12.56
CA LEU A 50 -17.78 -14.61 12.95
C LEU A 50 -16.88 -13.86 13.94
N LYS A 51 -16.74 -12.53 13.78
CA LYS A 51 -15.99 -11.71 14.71
C LYS A 51 -16.62 -11.66 16.10
N ALA A 52 -17.95 -11.63 16.18
CA ALA A 52 -18.67 -11.69 17.44
C ALA A 52 -18.50 -13.07 18.11
N ASP A 53 -18.67 -14.15 17.36
CA ASP A 53 -18.54 -15.53 17.87
C ASP A 53 -17.13 -15.82 18.41
N LEU A 54 -16.10 -15.31 17.74
CA LEU A 54 -14.70 -15.51 18.14
C LEU A 54 -14.25 -14.56 19.27
N ALA A 55 -15.04 -13.53 19.62
CA ALA A 55 -14.63 -12.53 20.61
C ALA A 55 -14.43 -13.15 22.00
N ASP A 56 -15.30 -14.08 22.40
CA ASP A 56 -15.26 -14.73 23.71
C ASP A 56 -14.10 -15.72 23.85
N ALA A 57 -13.65 -16.29 22.73
CA ALA A 57 -12.53 -17.24 22.68
C ALA A 57 -11.17 -16.54 22.49
N LYS A 58 -11.14 -15.21 22.36
CA LYS A 58 -9.93 -14.47 22.03
C LYS A 58 -9.03 -14.30 23.25
N GLU A 59 -7.81 -14.85 23.18
CA GLU A 59 -6.79 -14.67 24.21
C GLU A 59 -5.88 -13.48 23.88
N PRO A 60 -5.96 -12.34 24.60
CA PRO A 60 -5.21 -11.12 24.25
C PRO A 60 -3.70 -11.30 24.36
N GLU A 61 -3.22 -12.14 25.27
CA GLU A 61 -1.78 -12.42 25.46
C GLU A 61 -1.15 -13.17 24.27
N LYS A 62 -1.96 -13.82 23.43
CA LYS A 62 -1.52 -14.56 22.23
C LYS A 62 -1.60 -13.72 20.95
N MET A 63 -1.97 -12.44 21.04
CA MET A 63 -2.02 -11.58 19.87
C MET A 63 -0.63 -11.35 19.29
N THR A 64 -0.52 -11.53 17.98
CA THR A 64 0.70 -11.19 17.25
C THR A 64 0.72 -9.69 16.93
N LYS A 65 1.91 -9.17 16.61
CA LYS A 65 2.06 -7.80 16.12
C LYS A 65 1.20 -7.50 14.88
N ASN A 66 1.00 -8.50 14.01
CA ASN A 66 0.16 -8.34 12.82
C ASN A 66 -1.33 -8.24 13.17
N ASP A 67 -1.79 -8.90 14.24
CA ASP A 67 -3.16 -8.80 14.72
C ASP A 67 -3.47 -7.42 15.28
N GLU A 68 -2.51 -6.84 16.02
CA GLU A 68 -2.59 -5.46 16.53
C GLU A 68 -2.64 -4.45 15.39
N LEU A 69 -1.73 -4.57 14.41
CA LEU A 69 -1.70 -3.71 13.22
C LEU A 69 -3.00 -3.82 12.41
N HIS A 70 -3.53 -5.03 12.24
CA HIS A 70 -4.79 -5.24 11.54
C HIS A 70 -5.96 -4.59 12.29
N GLN A 71 -6.05 -4.76 13.61
CA GLN A 71 -7.09 -4.15 14.44
C GLN A 71 -7.04 -2.62 14.35
N GLU A 72 -5.86 -2.04 14.39
CA GLU A 72 -5.67 -0.60 14.26
C GLU A 72 -6.06 -0.09 12.87
N ASN A 73 -5.68 -0.82 11.81
CA ASN A 73 -6.08 -0.49 10.44
C ASN A 73 -7.61 -0.51 10.29
N VAL A 74 -8.28 -1.54 10.80
CA VAL A 74 -9.74 -1.64 10.78
C VAL A 74 -10.38 -0.52 11.61
N ARG A 75 -9.83 -0.20 12.79
CA ARG A 75 -10.31 0.90 13.65
C ARG A 75 -10.23 2.26 12.95
N GLN A 76 -9.18 2.49 12.15
CA GLN A 76 -9.04 3.69 11.33
C GLN A 76 -9.84 3.67 10.02
N GLY A 77 -10.56 2.58 9.73
CA GLY A 77 -11.30 2.43 8.46
C GLY A 77 -10.39 2.24 7.24
N ARG A 78 -9.14 1.82 7.44
CA ARG A 78 -8.19 1.52 6.36
C ARG A 78 -8.49 0.16 5.76
N ASP A 79 -8.48 0.11 4.44
CA ASP A 79 -8.43 -1.13 3.68
C ASP A 79 -7.29 -1.10 2.66
N LYS A 80 -7.12 -2.20 1.92
CA LYS A 80 -6.04 -2.35 0.95
C LYS A 80 -6.05 -1.26 -0.13
N TYR A 81 -7.22 -0.94 -0.69
CA TYR A 81 -7.32 -0.01 -1.83
C TYR A 81 -7.34 1.45 -1.37
N LYS A 82 -7.98 1.75 -0.24
CA LYS A 82 -7.90 3.06 0.42
C LYS A 82 -6.45 3.42 0.76
N THR A 83 -5.71 2.48 1.35
CA THR A 83 -4.29 2.68 1.67
C THR A 83 -3.44 2.86 0.40
N LEU A 84 -3.63 2.05 -0.64
CA LEU A 84 -2.92 2.22 -1.92
C LEU A 84 -3.17 3.59 -2.54
N LYS A 85 -4.42 4.06 -2.52
CA LYS A 85 -4.79 5.39 -3.00
C LYS A 85 -4.11 6.48 -2.18
N ASP A 86 -4.09 6.35 -0.86
CA ASP A 86 -3.53 7.36 0.05
C ASP A 86 -2.02 7.51 -0.12
N ILE A 87 -1.25 6.41 -0.15
CA ILE A 87 0.22 6.46 -0.28
C ILE A 87 0.70 6.90 -1.68
N ARG A 88 -0.20 6.91 -2.67
CA ARG A 88 0.09 7.34 -4.05
C ARG A 88 -0.30 8.79 -4.33
N LYS A 89 -0.88 9.49 -3.36
CA LYS A 89 -1.18 10.92 -3.48
C LYS A 89 0.11 11.73 -3.64
N GLY A 90 0.01 12.85 -4.35
CA GLY A 90 1.14 13.72 -4.64
C GLY A 90 1.93 13.28 -5.87
N ASN A 91 2.93 14.08 -6.24
CA ASN A 91 3.80 13.78 -7.37
C ASN A 91 4.91 12.77 -6.96
N THR A 92 5.64 12.26 -7.95
CA THR A 92 6.74 11.30 -7.71
C THR A 92 7.81 11.89 -6.80
N LYS A 93 8.22 13.15 -7.02
CA LYS A 93 9.23 13.82 -6.19
C LYS A 93 8.87 13.81 -4.71
N ARG A 94 7.65 14.23 -4.35
CA ARG A 94 7.21 14.25 -2.95
C ARG A 94 7.28 12.87 -2.30
N ARG A 95 6.88 11.81 -3.01
CA ARG A 95 6.91 10.44 -2.49
C ARG A 95 8.34 9.93 -2.29
N VAL A 96 9.25 10.32 -3.18
CA VAL A 96 10.69 10.03 -3.02
C VAL A 96 11.26 10.82 -1.84
N ASP A 97 10.99 12.12 -1.75
CA ASP A 97 11.45 12.97 -0.64
C ASP A 97 10.93 12.44 0.71
N GLU A 98 9.68 11.97 0.80
CA GLU A 98 9.13 11.32 2.00
C GLU A 98 9.87 10.02 2.34
N PHE A 99 10.14 9.17 1.35
CA PHE A 99 10.88 7.93 1.54
C PHE A 99 12.31 8.16 2.05
N GLU A 100 13.05 9.12 1.49
CA GLU A 100 14.42 9.46 1.93
C GLU A 100 14.46 10.09 3.33
N SER A 101 13.31 10.55 3.86
CA SER A 101 13.20 11.14 5.19
C SER A 101 12.79 10.17 6.30
N MET A 102 12.43 8.92 5.95
CA MET A 102 12.02 7.86 6.88
C MET A 102 13.22 7.11 7.46
#